data_AF-A0A379W220-F1
#
_entry.id   AF-A0A379W220-F1
#
_cell.length_a   1.000
_cell.length_b   1.000
_cell.length_c   1.000
_cell.angle_alpha   90.00
_cell.angle_beta   90.00
_cell.angle_gamma   90.00
#
_symmetry.space_group_name_H-M   'P 1'
#
loop_
_entity.id
_entity.type
_entity.pdbx_description
1 polymer ?
#
loop_
_entity_poly.entity_id
_entity_poly.type
_entity_poly.pdbx_seq_one_letter_code
_entity_poly.pdbx_strand_id
1 'polypeptide(L)'
;MYTFINCPHPLSRTTIAICLALCAVNRGYAAESIEFDETFLMGDGKSSIDISRYADGNPTPPGVYNVSVFVNDKITTNLEIPFIDVGKNDAEACISKKNLAQLHINQPEKIKNSDILLKKEDENSDCLKSDNANRQFEY
;
A
#
# COMPACT_ATOMS: atom_id res chain seq x y z
N MET A 1 2.94 -30.27 22.00
CA MET A 1 2.01 -29.92 23.09
C MET A 1 0.74 -29.37 22.45
N TYR A 2 -0.29 -30.20 22.25
CA TYR A 2 -1.63 -29.74 21.86
C TYR A 2 -2.55 -30.02 23.05
N THR A 3 -3.11 -28.97 23.62
CA THR A 3 -3.98 -29.06 24.79
C THR A 3 -5.36 -29.49 24.33
N PHE A 4 -5.76 -30.71 24.68
CA PHE A 4 -7.11 -31.22 24.43
C PHE A 4 -8.07 -30.53 25.39
N ILE A 5 -9.01 -29.75 24.84
CA ILE A 5 -10.13 -29.19 25.60
C ILE A 5 -11.11 -30.34 25.88
N ASN A 6 -11.08 -30.85 27.11
CA ASN A 6 -12.09 -31.77 27.61
C ASN A 6 -13.37 -30.98 27.96
N CYS A 7 -14.43 -31.14 27.17
CA CYS A 7 -15.77 -30.64 27.50
C CYS A 7 -16.61 -31.77 28.14
N PRO A 8 -17.04 -31.65 29.41
CA PRO A 8 -17.70 -32.72 30.14
C PRO A 8 -19.23 -32.62 30.06
N HIS A 9 -19.86 -32.70 28.88
CA HIS A 9 -21.33 -32.67 28.79
C HIS A 9 -21.85 -33.57 27.67
N PRO A 10 -22.94 -34.34 27.86
CA PRO A 10 -23.44 -35.28 26.86
C PRO A 10 -23.98 -34.52 25.64
N LEU A 11 -23.34 -34.73 24.48
CA LEU A 11 -23.73 -34.11 23.21
C LEU A 11 -25.14 -34.55 22.80
N SER A 12 -26.11 -33.63 22.90
CA SER A 12 -27.41 -33.75 22.25
C SER A 12 -27.25 -33.61 20.73
N ARG A 13 -27.98 -34.42 19.97
CA ARG A 13 -27.99 -34.41 18.49
C ARG A 13 -28.26 -33.03 17.87
N THR A 14 -28.84 -32.11 18.65
CA THR A 14 -29.18 -30.75 18.22
C THR A 14 -27.97 -29.81 18.11
N THR A 15 -26.89 -30.01 18.86
CA THR A 15 -25.70 -29.12 18.80
C THR A 15 -24.79 -29.41 17.59
N ILE A 16 -24.78 -30.65 17.09
CA ILE A 16 -24.01 -31.04 15.89
C ILE A 16 -24.54 -30.32 14.65
N ALA A 17 -25.87 -30.20 14.52
CA ALA A 17 -26.51 -29.53 13.39
C ALA A 17 -26.19 -28.02 13.33
N ILE A 18 -26.07 -27.36 14.49
CA ILE A 18 -25.75 -25.92 14.58
C ILE A 18 -24.29 -25.68 14.17
N CYS A 19 -23.37 -26.57 14.54
CA CYS A 19 -21.96 -26.46 14.16
C CYS A 19 -21.74 -26.65 12.65
N LEU A 20 -22.47 -27.57 12.02
CA LEU A 20 -22.46 -27.77 10.57
C LEU A 20 -23.05 -26.59 9.80
N ALA A 21 -24.08 -25.92 10.33
CA ALA A 21 -24.64 -24.71 9.74
C ALA A 21 -23.67 -23.51 9.79
N LEU A 22 -22.85 -23.40 10.84
CA LEU A 22 -21.83 -22.36 10.99
C LEU A 22 -20.61 -22.57 10.05
N CYS A 23 -20.24 -23.81 9.75
CA CYS A 23 -19.14 -24.09 8.81
C CYS A 23 -19.52 -23.91 7.33
N ALA A 24 -20.81 -24.01 6.99
CA ALA A 24 -21.31 -23.88 5.61
C ALA A 24 -21.36 -22.42 5.10
N VAL A 25 -21.25 -21.44 5.99
CA VAL A 25 -21.23 -20.00 5.65
C VAL A 25 -19.81 -19.45 5.51
N ASN A 26 -18.91 -20.19 4.87
CA ASN A 26 -17.78 -19.55 4.21
C ASN A 26 -18.28 -19.03 2.86
N ARG A 27 -18.85 -17.82 2.84
CA ARG A 27 -18.95 -17.09 1.58
C ARG A 27 -17.53 -16.76 1.15
N GLY A 28 -17.00 -17.56 0.22
CA GLY A 28 -15.74 -17.24 -0.45
C GLY A 28 -15.88 -15.87 -1.07
N TYR A 29 -15.14 -14.90 -0.54
CA TYR A 29 -14.87 -13.66 -1.25
C TYR A 29 -13.95 -14.04 -2.41
N ALA A 30 -14.54 -14.35 -3.57
CA ALA A 30 -13.79 -14.30 -4.81
C ALA A 30 -13.47 -12.83 -5.04
N ALA A 31 -12.19 -12.47 -4.99
CA ALA A 31 -11.74 -11.17 -5.48
C ALA A 31 -12.07 -11.13 -6.98
N GLU A 32 -13.00 -10.26 -7.35
CA GLU A 32 -13.38 -10.04 -8.74
C GLU A 32 -12.32 -9.13 -9.36
N SER A 33 -11.34 -9.72 -10.05
CA SER A 33 -10.37 -8.98 -10.84
C SER A 33 -11.05 -8.41 -12.09
N ILE A 34 -10.94 -7.12 -12.32
CA ILE A 34 -11.55 -6.45 -13.49
C ILE A 34 -10.57 -6.47 -14.66
N GLU A 35 -11.05 -6.81 -15.85
CA GLU A 35 -10.25 -6.72 -17.07
C GLU A 35 -10.60 -5.44 -17.85
N PHE A 36 -9.57 -4.69 -18.27
CA PHE A 36 -9.71 -3.47 -19.04
C PHE A 36 -9.28 -3.69 -20.49
N ASP A 37 -10.05 -3.17 -21.43
CA ASP A 37 -9.74 -3.22 -22.85
C ASP A 37 -8.81 -2.06 -23.23
N GLU A 38 -7.59 -2.40 -23.68
CA GLU A 38 -6.57 -1.44 -24.12
C GLU A 38 -7.02 -0.62 -25.34
N THR A 39 -8.03 -1.06 -26.09
CA THR A 39 -8.54 -0.34 -27.26
C THR A 39 -9.08 1.05 -26.92
N PHE A 40 -9.55 1.26 -25.68
CA PHE A 40 -10.01 2.54 -25.19
C PHE A 40 -8.89 3.56 -24.92
N LEU A 41 -7.62 3.12 -24.79
CA LEU A 41 -6.51 4.05 -24.65
C LEU A 41 -6.26 4.76 -25.99
N MET A 42 -6.20 6.09 -25.96
CA MET A 42 -5.93 6.93 -27.12
C MET A 42 -4.54 7.57 -27.02
N GLY A 43 -3.92 7.86 -28.16
CA GLY A 43 -2.63 8.55 -28.25
C GLY A 43 -1.41 7.63 -28.32
N ASP A 44 -0.24 8.25 -28.51
CA ASP A 44 1.01 7.56 -28.86
C ASP A 44 1.58 6.68 -27.72
N GLY A 45 1.07 6.84 -26.48
CA GLY A 45 1.51 6.10 -25.29
C GLY A 45 0.73 4.82 -24.99
N LYS A 46 -0.25 4.44 -25.83
CA LYS A 46 -1.12 3.27 -25.62
C LYS A 46 -0.35 1.97 -25.36
N SER A 47 0.69 1.70 -26.15
CA SER A 47 1.43 0.44 -26.13
C SER A 47 2.41 0.33 -24.95
N SER A 48 2.67 1.43 -24.24
CA SER A 48 3.66 1.50 -23.16
C SER A 48 3.05 1.43 -21.76
N ILE A 49 1.72 1.47 -21.64
CA ILE A 49 1.02 1.49 -20.36
C ILE A 49 0.53 0.07 -20.05
N ASP A 50 1.02 -0.51 -18.96
CA ASP A 50 0.45 -1.73 -18.40
C ASP A 50 -0.86 -1.40 -17.68
N ILE A 51 -1.99 -1.78 -18.27
CA ILE A 51 -3.33 -1.53 -17.73
C ILE A 51 -3.74 -2.62 -16.72
N SER A 52 -3.09 -3.79 -16.75
CA SER A 52 -3.43 -4.91 -15.88
C SER A 52 -3.28 -4.56 -14.39
N ARG A 53 -2.39 -3.61 -14.08
CA ARG A 53 -2.20 -3.09 -12.72
C ARG A 53 -3.45 -2.43 -12.12
N TYR A 54 -4.39 -1.95 -12.94
CA TYR A 54 -5.63 -1.34 -12.47
C TYR A 54 -6.75 -2.36 -12.20
N ALA A 55 -6.54 -3.65 -12.50
CA ALA A 55 -7.52 -4.72 -12.32
C ALA A 55 -8.01 -4.86 -10.88
N ASP A 56 -7.12 -4.57 -9.92
CA ASP A 56 -7.34 -4.73 -8.48
C ASP A 56 -7.45 -3.38 -7.74
N GLY A 57 -7.54 -2.24 -8.45
CA GLY A 57 -7.69 -0.92 -7.83
C GLY A 57 -7.05 0.23 -8.63
N ASN A 58 -6.70 1.31 -7.94
CA ASN A 58 -6.03 2.48 -8.52
C ASN A 58 -4.59 2.60 -7.98
N PRO A 59 -3.64 1.81 -8.48
CA PRO A 59 -2.24 1.94 -8.08
C PRO A 59 -1.62 3.23 -8.59
N THR A 60 -0.66 3.75 -7.84
CA THR A 60 0.15 4.89 -8.28
C THR A 60 1.21 4.41 -9.27
N PRO A 61 1.31 4.97 -10.49
CA PRO A 61 2.45 4.70 -11.36
C PRO A 61 3.75 5.29 -10.80
N PRO A 62 4.91 4.66 -11.10
CA PRO A 62 6.18 5.30 -10.83
C PRO A 62 6.34 6.55 -11.70
N GLY A 63 6.90 7.62 -11.12
CA GLY A 63 6.98 8.92 -11.80
C GLY A 63 7.32 10.05 -10.83
N VAL A 64 7.44 11.27 -11.34
CA VAL A 64 7.60 12.47 -10.51
C VAL A 64 6.28 13.22 -10.51
N TYR A 65 5.75 13.48 -9.31
CA TYR A 65 4.46 14.14 -9.12
C TYR A 65 4.60 15.37 -8.25
N ASN A 66 3.88 16.44 -8.60
CA ASN A 66 3.73 17.61 -7.73
C ASN A 66 2.59 17.34 -6.75
N VAL A 67 2.91 16.97 -5.52
CA VAL A 67 1.94 16.51 -4.52
C VAL A 67 1.78 17.52 -3.38
N SER A 68 0.55 17.62 -2.86
CA SER A 68 0.28 18.38 -1.63
C SER A 68 0.76 17.57 -0.42
N VAL A 69 1.65 18.15 0.39
CA VAL A 69 2.19 17.48 1.57
C VAL A 69 1.48 17.96 2.84
N PHE A 70 0.95 17.01 3.58
CA PHE A 70 0.29 17.21 4.87
C PHE A 70 1.23 16.81 6.01
N VAL A 71 1.36 17.67 7.01
CA VAL A 71 2.12 17.36 8.24
C VAL A 71 1.18 17.60 9.41
N ASN A 72 0.91 16.55 10.20
CA ASN A 72 -0.09 16.58 11.29
C ASN A 72 -1.46 17.12 10.80
N ASP A 73 -1.98 16.53 9.72
CA ASP A 73 -3.28 16.86 9.11
C ASP A 73 -3.43 18.29 8.56
N LYS A 74 -2.34 19.05 8.47
CA LYS A 74 -2.34 20.40 7.90
C LYS A 74 -1.56 20.44 6.60
N ILE A 75 -2.13 21.07 5.57
CA ILE A 75 -1.42 21.37 4.31
C ILE A 75 -0.24 22.29 4.64
N THR A 76 0.95 21.83 4.28
CA THR A 76 2.19 22.59 4.46
C THR A 76 2.59 23.28 3.16
N THR A 77 2.76 22.52 2.08
CA THR A 77 3.18 23.01 0.75
C THR A 77 3.04 21.91 -0.29
N ASN A 78 3.14 22.28 -1.57
CA ASN A 78 3.30 21.32 -2.65
C ASN A 78 4.79 21.06 -2.91
N LEU A 79 5.15 19.81 -3.21
CA LEU A 79 6.52 19.39 -3.54
C LEU A 79 6.52 18.42 -4.71
N GLU A 80 7.55 18.53 -5.56
CA GLU A 80 7.86 17.50 -6.55
C GLU A 80 8.51 16.29 -5.86
N ILE A 81 7.77 15.18 -5.79
CA ILE A 81 8.19 13.96 -5.12
C ILE A 81 8.27 12.81 -6.14
N PRO A 82 9.41 12.10 -6.24
CA PRO A 82 9.51 10.90 -7.04
C PRO A 82 8.80 9.73 -6.34
N PHE A 83 8.04 8.95 -7.10
CA PHE A 83 7.42 7.69 -6.71
C PHE A 83 8.16 6.55 -7.41
N ILE A 84 8.67 5.61 -6.61
CA ILE A 84 9.50 4.49 -7.08
C ILE A 84 8.72 3.19 -7.02
N ASP A 85 8.94 2.32 -8.01
CA ASP A 85 8.33 0.99 -8.03
C ASP A 85 8.90 0.11 -6.92
N VAL A 86 8.02 -0.50 -6.13
CA VAL A 86 8.35 -1.42 -5.02
C VAL A 86 7.85 -2.85 -5.27
N GLY A 87 7.40 -3.16 -6.50
CA GLY A 87 7.05 -4.52 -6.94
C GLY A 87 5.67 -5.02 -6.52
N LYS A 88 4.79 -4.16 -5.99
CA LYS A 88 3.41 -4.51 -5.57
C LYS A 88 2.33 -3.96 -6.51
N ASN A 89 2.67 -3.77 -7.78
CA ASN A 89 1.87 -2.99 -8.74
C ASN A 89 1.63 -1.54 -8.32
N ASP A 90 2.24 -1.05 -7.24
CA ASP A 90 2.09 0.28 -6.68
C ASP A 90 3.46 0.93 -6.51
N ALA A 91 3.50 2.26 -6.50
CA ALA A 91 4.72 3.02 -6.32
C ALA A 91 4.72 3.71 -4.95
N GLU A 92 5.87 3.73 -4.28
CA GLU A 92 6.03 4.40 -2.99
C GLU A 92 6.70 5.77 -3.18
N ALA A 93 6.20 6.78 -2.46
CA ALA A 93 6.80 8.10 -2.42
C ALA A 93 8.22 8.03 -1.82
N CYS A 94 9.22 8.49 -2.57
CA CYS A 94 10.59 8.61 -2.12
C CYS A 94 10.79 9.97 -1.41
N ILE A 95 10.67 9.96 -0.08
CA ILE A 95 10.91 11.13 0.75
C ILE A 95 12.39 11.21 1.12
N SER A 96 13.07 12.28 0.74
CA SER A 96 14.48 12.48 1.08
C SER A 96 14.66 13.34 2.33
N LYS A 97 15.87 13.31 2.91
CA LYS A 97 16.26 14.22 4.00
C LYS A 97 16.12 15.70 3.60
N LYS A 98 16.38 16.04 2.34
CA LYS A 98 16.14 17.38 1.78
C LYS A 98 14.67 17.78 1.86
N ASN A 99 13.75 16.86 1.52
CA ASN A 99 12.31 17.13 1.59
C ASN A 99 11.86 17.36 3.03
N LEU A 100 12.36 16.55 3.98
CA LEU A 100 12.07 16.73 5.41
C LEU A 100 12.55 18.10 5.92
N ALA A 101 13.75 18.52 5.51
CA ALA A 101 14.29 19.82 5.89
C ALA A 101 13.45 20.98 5.34
N GLN A 102 12.94 20.88 4.10
CA GLN A 102 12.05 21.88 3.50
C GLN A 102 10.70 21.98 4.24
N LEU A 103 10.24 20.88 4.83
CA LEU A 103 9.02 20.83 5.63
C LEU A 103 9.25 21.20 7.11
N HIS A 104 10.48 21.57 7.48
CA HIS A 104 10.90 21.81 8.87
C HIS A 104 10.62 20.61 9.80
N ILE A 105 10.75 19.39 9.28
CA ILE A 105 10.61 18.15 10.04
C ILE A 105 11.99 17.73 10.57
N ASN A 106 12.07 17.47 11.87
CA ASN A 106 13.30 17.01 12.49
C ASN A 106 13.70 15.64 11.96
N GLN A 107 14.95 15.51 11.53
CA GLN A 107 15.51 14.24 11.07
C GLN A 107 15.88 13.39 12.29
N PRO A 108 15.63 12.07 12.26
CA PRO A 108 16.14 11.18 13.30
C PRO A 108 17.67 11.15 13.25
N GLU A 109 18.33 11.20 14.42
CA GLU A 109 19.80 11.20 14.54
C GLU A 109 20.47 9.96 13.92
N LYS A 110 19.71 8.86 13.77
CA LYS A 110 20.16 7.62 13.13
C LYS A 110 19.08 7.09 12.20
N ILE A 111 19.33 7.15 10.91
CA ILE A 111 18.54 6.41 9.90
C ILE A 111 19.10 4.99 9.84
N LYS A 112 18.26 3.98 10.11
CA LYS A 112 18.69 2.58 9.98
C LYS A 112 18.64 2.20 8.50
N ASN A 113 19.46 1.24 8.09
CA ASN A 113 19.37 0.71 6.71
C ASN A 113 17.97 0.12 6.39
N SER A 114 17.19 -0.29 7.40
CA SER A 114 15.80 -0.73 7.24
C SER A 114 14.84 0.36 6.80
N ASP A 115 15.21 1.61 7.02
CA ASP A 115 14.36 2.78 6.81
C ASP A 115 14.64 3.43 5.44
N ILE A 116 15.58 2.85 4.67
CA ILE A 116 15.99 3.31 3.35
C ILE A 116 15.35 2.40 2.29
N LEU A 117 14.44 2.96 1.50
CA LEU A 117 13.84 2.28 0.34
C LEU A 117 14.82 2.15 -0.82
N LEU A 118 15.60 3.20 -1.08
CA LEU A 118 16.57 3.23 -2.17
C LEU A 118 17.73 4.18 -1.80
N LYS A 119 18.97 3.69 -1.92
CA LYS A 119 20.17 4.50 -1.77
C LYS A 119 20.48 5.24 -3.07
N LYS A 120 20.87 6.51 -2.95
CA LYS A 120 21.32 7.32 -4.08
C LYS A 120 22.78 7.74 -3.90
N GLU A 121 23.33 8.41 -4.92
CA GLU A 121 24.71 8.91 -4.89
C GLU A 121 24.94 9.89 -3.71
N ASP A 122 23.95 10.75 -3.44
CA ASP A 122 23.98 11.66 -2.30
C ASP A 122 23.15 11.10 -1.13
N GLU A 123 23.75 10.96 0.06
CA GLU A 123 23.06 10.48 1.29
C GLU A 123 21.90 11.39 1.73
N ASN A 124 21.86 12.64 1.26
CA ASN A 124 20.76 13.58 1.53
C ASN A 124 19.57 13.36 0.59
N SER A 125 19.78 12.58 -0.48
CA SER A 125 18.80 12.23 -1.51
C SER A 125 18.26 10.79 -1.39
N ASP A 126 18.77 10.02 -0.42
CA ASP A 126 18.28 8.68 -0.08
C ASP A 126 16.75 8.69 0.09
N CYS A 127 16.10 7.69 -0.49
CA CYS A 127 14.66 7.49 -0.37
C CYS A 127 14.37 6.86 0.98
N LEU A 128 13.76 7.62 1.88
CA LEU A 128 13.33 7.14 3.19
C LEU A 128 11.94 6.51 3.08
N LYS A 129 11.74 5.45 3.85
CA LYS A 129 10.45 4.79 3.99
C LYS A 129 9.51 5.68 4.79
N SER A 130 8.31 5.92 4.27
CA SER A 130 7.22 6.49 5.06
C SER A 130 6.52 5.34 5.78
N ASP A 131 6.63 5.29 7.11
CA ASP A 131 5.90 4.32 7.91
C ASP A 131 4.41 4.66 7.91
N ASN A 132 3.69 4.09 6.95
CA ASN A 132 2.25 3.86 6.96
C ASN A 132 1.40 5.04 7.49
N ALA A 133 1.60 6.24 6.95
CA ALA A 133 0.64 7.32 7.09
C ALA A 133 -0.38 7.19 5.96
N ASN A 134 -1.67 7.29 6.28
CA ASN A 134 -2.80 7.24 5.35
C ASN A 134 -2.43 7.81 3.97
N ARG A 135 -2.36 6.94 2.95
CA ARG A 135 -2.05 7.29 1.56
C ARG A 135 -3.23 8.03 0.90
N GLN A 136 -3.63 9.15 1.49
CA GLN A 136 -4.54 10.10 0.87
C GLN A 136 -3.67 11.10 0.10
N PHE A 137 -3.18 10.67 -1.05
CA PHE A 137 -2.65 11.59 -2.04
C PHE A 137 -3.84 12.08 -2.87
N GLU A 138 -4.24 13.31 -2.62
CA GLU A 138 -5.21 14.00 -3.48
C GLU A 138 -4.40 14.62 -4.63
N TYR A 139 -4.68 14.15 -5.84
CA TYR A 139 -4.01 14.55 -7.08
C TYR A 139 -4.58 15.86 -7.64
#